data_AF-A0A1Z8RFE8-F1
#
_entry.id   AF-A0A1Z8RFE8-F1
#
_cell.length_a   1.000
_cell.length_b   1.000
_cell.length_c   1.000
_cell.angle_alpha   90.00
_cell.angle_beta   90.00
_cell.angle_gamma   90.00
#
_symmetry.space_group_name_H-M   'P 1'
#
loop_
_entity.id
_entity.type
_entity.pdbx_description
1 polymer ?
#
loop_
_entity_poly.entity_id
_entity_poly.type
_entity_poly.pdbx_seq_one_letter_code
_entity_poly.pdbx_strand_id
1 'polypeptide(L)'
;SRGQTIEADLPIKDCVMTPLAAGEMSLHHVRAVHRSGPNRSADRRIGMVLRFCATHVRQTKGADTATLVAGEDRFGHFELMQRPNAEFGEHEMAIHAEAVMRQGKMIMRDEPKTDTIERQQE
;
A
#
# COMPACT_ATOMS: atom_id res chain seq x y z
N SER A 1 6.55 -6.07 3.19
CA SER A 1 6.00 -5.91 4.55
C SER A 1 7.11 -5.37 5.43
N ARG A 2 6.83 -4.49 6.39
CA ARG A 2 7.85 -3.98 7.33
C ARG A 2 8.16 -4.94 8.47
N GLY A 3 8.05 -6.26 8.21
CA GLY A 3 8.20 -7.30 9.25
C GLY A 3 7.17 -7.25 10.40
N GLN A 4 6.15 -6.38 10.32
CA GLN A 4 5.14 -6.25 11.36
C GLN A 4 4.39 -7.58 11.55
N THR A 5 4.39 -8.07 12.78
CA THR A 5 3.76 -9.34 13.16
C THR A 5 2.57 -9.05 14.06
N ILE A 6 1.52 -9.85 13.92
CA ILE A 6 0.38 -9.80 14.83
C ILE A 6 0.71 -10.74 16.00
N GLU A 7 0.76 -10.20 17.20
CA GLU A 7 0.93 -10.98 18.44
C GLU A 7 -0.40 -11.64 18.83
N ALA A 8 -0.83 -12.61 18.03
CA ALA A 8 -1.99 -13.43 18.30
C ALA A 8 -1.75 -14.85 17.80
N ASP A 9 -2.30 -15.84 18.51
CA ASP A 9 -2.35 -17.20 18.01
C ASP A 9 -3.40 -17.28 16.88
N LEU A 10 -2.91 -17.35 15.65
CA LEU A 10 -3.72 -17.39 14.44
C LEU A 10 -3.56 -18.78 13.80
N PRO A 11 -4.46 -19.72 14.10
CA PRO A 11 -4.36 -21.08 13.59
C PRO A 11 -4.45 -21.09 12.06
N ILE A 12 -3.43 -21.66 11.41
CA ILE A 12 -3.35 -21.76 9.94
C ILE A 12 -4.55 -22.52 9.35
N LYS A 13 -5.13 -23.45 10.10
CA LYS A 13 -6.34 -24.20 9.69
C LYS A 13 -7.56 -23.30 9.42
N ASP A 14 -7.60 -22.11 10.00
CA ASP A 14 -8.69 -21.15 9.83
C ASP A 14 -8.39 -20.16 8.69
N CYS A 15 -7.20 -20.27 8.08
CA CYS A 15 -6.81 -19.45 6.94
C CYS A 15 -7.32 -20.07 5.63
N VAL A 16 -7.69 -19.20 4.68
CA VAL A 16 -8.08 -19.60 3.33
C VAL A 16 -7.00 -19.21 2.33
N MET A 17 -6.71 -20.11 1.38
CA MET A 17 -5.85 -19.78 0.25
C MET A 17 -6.64 -18.98 -0.78
N THR A 18 -5.97 -17.99 -1.38
CA THR A 18 -6.56 -17.14 -2.43
C THR A 18 -5.69 -17.21 -3.69
N PRO A 19 -5.64 -18.36 -4.38
CA PRO A 19 -4.98 -18.44 -5.68
C PRO A 19 -5.76 -17.58 -6.68
N LEU A 20 -5.02 -16.87 -7.54
CA LEU A 20 -5.59 -16.02 -8.58
C LEU A 20 -4.85 -16.29 -9.89
N ALA A 21 -5.60 -16.40 -10.98
CA ALA A 21 -5.07 -16.36 -12.33
C ALA A 21 -4.69 -14.92 -12.72
N ALA A 22 -3.92 -14.78 -13.80
CA ALA A 22 -3.58 -13.47 -14.35
C ALA A 22 -4.87 -12.72 -14.77
N GLY A 23 -5.04 -11.49 -14.26
CA GLY A 23 -6.22 -10.67 -14.48
C GLY A 23 -7.32 -10.81 -13.42
N GLU A 24 -7.25 -11.81 -12.54
CA GLU A 24 -8.16 -11.92 -11.40
C GLU A 24 -7.74 -11.01 -10.25
N MET A 25 -8.70 -10.69 -9.37
CA MET A 25 -8.46 -9.87 -8.19
C MET A 25 -9.10 -10.48 -6.95
N SER A 26 -8.54 -10.13 -5.79
CA SER A 26 -9.18 -10.32 -4.50
C SER A 26 -9.49 -8.96 -3.88
N LEU A 27 -10.65 -8.86 -3.22
CA LEU A 27 -11.06 -7.69 -2.46
C LEU A 27 -11.08 -8.06 -0.99
N HIS A 28 -10.37 -7.30 -0.17
CA HIS A 28 -10.33 -7.52 1.27
C HIS A 28 -10.31 -6.19 2.01
N HIS A 29 -10.87 -6.20 3.21
CA HIS A 29 -10.82 -5.04 4.10
C HIS A 29 -9.37 -4.76 4.51
N VAL A 30 -8.97 -3.50 4.69
CA VAL A 30 -7.58 -3.11 5.05
C VAL A 30 -7.07 -3.75 6.34
N ARG A 31 -7.98 -4.19 7.22
CA ARG A 31 -7.69 -4.89 8.48
C ARG A 31 -7.76 -6.42 8.40
N ALA A 32 -8.06 -6.98 7.23
CA ALA A 32 -8.07 -8.42 7.05
C ALA A 32 -6.65 -8.95 7.29
N VAL A 33 -6.50 -9.95 8.16
CA VAL A 33 -5.20 -10.58 8.38
C VAL A 33 -4.83 -11.37 7.13
N HIS A 34 -3.67 -11.08 6.56
CA HIS A 34 -3.20 -11.73 5.35
C HIS A 34 -1.69 -11.89 5.39
N ARG A 35 -1.21 -12.94 4.72
CA ARG A 35 0.21 -13.27 4.58
C ARG A 35 0.44 -13.83 3.19
N SER A 36 1.59 -13.50 2.61
CA SER A 36 2.09 -14.24 1.45
C SER A 36 3.22 -15.17 1.85
N GLY A 37 3.12 -16.44 1.48
CA GLY A 37 4.24 -17.37 1.58
C GLY A 37 5.38 -17.03 0.62
N PRO A 38 6.57 -17.64 0.80
CA PRO A 38 7.70 -17.50 -0.11
C PRO A 38 7.32 -17.97 -1.52
N ASN A 39 7.87 -17.31 -2.54
CA ASN A 39 7.73 -17.78 -3.91
C ASN A 39 8.67 -18.97 -4.14
N ARG A 40 8.10 -20.14 -4.45
CA ARG A 40 8.86 -21.38 -4.72
C ARG A 40 8.92 -21.75 -6.20
N SER A 41 8.40 -20.89 -7.08
CA SER A 41 8.42 -21.11 -8.53
C SER A 41 9.70 -20.53 -9.17
N ALA A 42 9.94 -20.87 -10.44
CA ALA A 42 11.06 -20.36 -11.22
C ALA A 42 10.80 -18.97 -11.85
N ASP A 43 9.65 -18.35 -11.56
CA ASP A 43 9.22 -17.08 -12.16
C ASP A 43 8.71 -16.08 -11.11
N ARG A 44 8.57 -14.81 -11.49
CA ARG A 44 8.14 -13.71 -10.61
C ARG A 44 6.62 -13.76 -10.37
N ARG A 45 6.22 -13.73 -9.09
CA ARG A 45 4.84 -13.42 -8.70
C ARG A 45 4.66 -11.90 -8.56
N ILE A 46 3.99 -11.27 -9.51
CA ILE A 46 3.71 -9.82 -9.52
C ILE A 46 2.25 -9.59 -9.14
N GLY A 47 2.02 -8.71 -8.16
CA GLY A 47 0.67 -8.28 -7.76
C GLY A 47 0.58 -6.76 -7.73
N MET A 48 -0.55 -6.21 -8.19
CA MET A 48 -0.88 -4.79 -8.09
C MET A 48 -1.93 -4.61 -6.99
N VAL A 49 -1.74 -3.61 -6.12
CA VAL A 49 -2.66 -3.33 -5.01
C VAL A 49 -3.23 -1.93 -5.20
N LEU A 50 -4.56 -1.86 -5.31
CA LEU A 50 -5.31 -0.62 -5.30
C LEU A 50 -6.06 -0.51 -3.97
N ARG A 51 -5.96 0.64 -3.30
CA ARG A 51 -6.66 0.91 -2.04
C ARG A 51 -7.73 1.96 -2.28
N PHE A 52 -8.96 1.63 -1.90
CA PHE A 52 -10.12 2.51 -2.03
C PHE A 52 -10.60 2.94 -0.65
N CYS A 53 -11.09 4.17 -0.56
CA CYS A 53 -11.80 4.68 0.60
C CYS A 53 -12.93 5.60 0.14
N ALA A 54 -13.97 5.74 0.96
CA ALA A 54 -15.02 6.71 0.71
C ALA A 54 -14.49 8.13 0.94
N THR A 55 -15.10 9.13 0.29
CA THR A 55 -14.66 10.54 0.36
C THR A 55 -14.71 11.14 1.77
N HIS A 56 -15.53 10.59 2.67
CA HIS A 56 -15.59 11.01 4.08
C HIS A 56 -14.42 10.48 4.93
N VAL A 57 -13.58 9.59 4.41
CA VAL A 57 -12.42 9.06 5.14
C VAL A 57 -11.35 10.14 5.25
N ARG A 58 -10.72 10.26 6.42
CA ARG A 58 -9.66 11.23 6.68
C ARG A 58 -8.39 10.54 7.20
N GLN A 59 -7.25 10.88 6.61
CA GLN A 59 -5.93 10.47 7.11
C GLN A 59 -5.62 11.18 8.43
N THR A 60 -5.12 10.44 9.42
CA THR A 60 -4.79 10.99 10.75
C THR A 60 -3.31 11.38 10.88
N LYS A 61 -2.44 10.89 10.00
CA LYS A 61 -0.99 11.10 10.07
C LYS A 61 -0.44 12.31 9.33
N GLY A 62 -1.25 12.93 8.47
CA GLY A 62 -0.85 14.08 7.65
C GLY A 62 -1.74 14.26 6.42
N ALA A 63 -1.40 15.27 5.63
CA ALA A 63 -2.00 15.47 4.31
C ALA A 63 -1.57 14.34 3.36
N ASP A 64 -2.50 13.91 2.52
CA ASP A 64 -2.30 12.80 1.58
C ASP A 64 -3.04 13.11 0.27
N THR A 65 -2.68 12.38 -0.78
CA THR A 65 -3.24 12.55 -2.14
C THR A 65 -4.10 11.35 -2.53
N ALA A 66 -5.14 11.56 -3.32
CA ALA A 66 -5.99 10.47 -3.84
C ALA A 66 -6.46 10.74 -5.27
N THR A 67 -6.96 9.72 -5.96
CA THR A 67 -7.67 9.89 -7.23
C THR A 67 -9.15 9.62 -7.02
N LEU A 68 -10.01 10.55 -7.42
CA LEU A 68 -11.46 10.34 -7.42
C LEU A 68 -11.83 9.41 -8.58
N VAL A 69 -12.32 8.21 -8.26
CA VAL A 69 -12.67 7.18 -9.26
C VAL A 69 -14.17 7.01 -9.47
N ALA A 70 -15.00 7.47 -8.52
CA ALA A 70 -16.45 7.41 -8.60
C ALA A 70 -17.10 8.44 -7.65
N GLY A 71 -18.26 8.98 -8.06
CA GLY A 71 -19.05 9.90 -7.24
C GLY A 71 -18.48 11.33 -7.20
N GLU A 72 -18.69 12.00 -6.07
CA GLU A 72 -18.32 13.40 -5.84
C GLU A 72 -17.61 13.52 -4.48
N ASP A 73 -16.56 14.34 -4.40
CA ASP A 73 -15.90 14.68 -3.14
C ASP A 73 -16.48 15.98 -2.55
N ARG A 74 -17.20 15.84 -1.44
CA ARG A 74 -17.76 16.97 -0.66
C ARG A 74 -16.95 17.29 0.60
N PHE A 75 -15.89 16.54 0.89
CA PHE A 75 -15.16 16.60 2.16
C PHE A 75 -13.76 17.21 2.02
N GLY A 76 -13.11 17.05 0.86
CA GLY A 76 -11.81 17.65 0.58
C GLY A 76 -10.72 17.19 1.55
N HIS A 77 -10.79 15.94 2.02
CA HIS A 77 -9.80 15.38 2.97
C HIS A 77 -8.51 14.93 2.30
N PHE A 78 -8.52 14.74 0.98
CA PHE A 78 -7.36 14.38 0.16
C PHE A 78 -7.16 15.44 -0.92
N GLU A 79 -5.90 15.68 -1.27
CA GLU A 79 -5.58 16.43 -2.48
C GLU A 79 -5.79 15.53 -3.71
N LEU A 80 -6.69 15.93 -4.60
CA LEU A 80 -7.06 15.11 -5.76
C LEU A 80 -5.99 15.21 -6.84
N MET A 81 -5.38 14.07 -7.16
CA MET A 81 -4.43 13.95 -8.27
C MET A 81 -5.14 14.09 -9.61
N GLN A 82 -4.52 14.83 -10.51
CA GLN A 82 -4.96 14.93 -11.89
C GLN A 82 -4.69 13.62 -12.64
N ARG A 83 -5.51 13.34 -13.65
CA ARG A 83 -5.26 12.21 -14.56
C ARG A 83 -3.99 12.49 -15.38
N PRO A 84 -3.10 11.51 -15.57
CA PRO A 84 -1.93 11.67 -16.43
C PRO A 84 -2.37 11.88 -17.88
N ASN A 85 -1.69 12.78 -18.60
CA ASN A 85 -1.95 13.08 -20.01
C ASN A 85 -0.99 12.34 -20.95
N ALA A 86 0.16 11.90 -20.43
CA ALA A 86 1.16 11.15 -21.18
C ALA A 86 1.79 10.04 -20.33
N GLU A 87 2.27 9.00 -20.99
CA GLU A 87 3.11 7.99 -20.36
C GLU A 87 4.50 8.56 -20.11
N PHE A 88 4.97 8.53 -18.86
CA PHE A 88 6.28 9.04 -18.43
C PHE A 88 6.59 10.51 -18.82
N GLY A 89 5.57 11.36 -18.95
CA GLY A 89 5.77 12.79 -19.17
C GLY A 89 6.46 13.48 -17.99
N GLU A 90 7.17 14.58 -18.25
CA GLU A 90 7.91 15.31 -17.20
C GLU A 90 7.00 15.74 -16.04
N HIS A 91 5.78 16.18 -16.36
CA HIS A 91 4.80 16.61 -15.38
C HIS A 91 4.27 15.43 -14.54
N GLU A 92 3.92 14.31 -15.18
CA GLU A 92 3.44 13.10 -14.51
C GLU A 92 4.50 12.49 -13.60
N MET A 93 5.76 12.47 -14.06
CA MET A 93 6.90 11.98 -13.27
C MET A 93 7.17 12.87 -12.06
N ALA A 94 7.03 14.19 -12.20
CA ALA A 94 7.15 15.12 -11.07
C ALA A 94 6.06 14.90 -10.02
N ILE A 95 4.80 14.75 -10.43
CA ILE A 95 3.67 14.43 -9.52
C ILE A 95 3.92 13.09 -8.82
N HIS A 96 4.34 12.07 -9.56
CA HIS A 96 4.64 10.76 -8.99
C HIS A 96 5.75 10.83 -7.93
N ALA A 97 6.86 11.51 -8.24
CA ALA A 97 7.97 11.69 -7.31
C ALA A 97 7.53 12.41 -6.03
N GLU A 98 6.71 13.46 -6.16
CA GLU A 98 6.15 14.17 -5.01
C GLU A 98 5.26 13.27 -4.16
N ALA A 99 4.34 12.52 -4.77
CA ALA A 99 3.44 11.61 -4.06
C ALA A 99 4.21 10.51 -3.30
N VAL A 100 5.24 9.92 -3.92
CA VAL A 100 6.12 8.93 -3.28
C VAL A 100 6.86 9.55 -2.09
N MET A 101 7.40 10.77 -2.24
CA MET A 101 8.10 11.46 -1.15
C MET A 101 7.16 11.79 0.03
N ARG A 102 5.95 12.27 -0.25
CA ARG A 102 4.92 12.55 0.78
C ARG A 102 4.53 11.28 1.53
N GLN A 103 4.26 10.20 0.80
CA GLN A 103 3.92 8.90 1.40
C GLN A 103 5.08 8.35 2.25
N GLY A 104 6.31 8.44 1.74
CA GLY A 104 7.52 8.06 2.47
C GLY A 104 7.63 8.77 3.81
N LYS A 105 7.47 10.10 3.83
CA LYS A 105 7.48 10.89 5.08
C LYS A 105 6.42 10.42 6.08
N MET A 106 5.21 10.09 5.63
CA MET A 106 4.15 9.58 6.52
C MET A 106 4.45 8.18 7.06
N ILE A 107 5.01 7.29 6.25
CA ILE A 107 5.37 5.93 6.65
C ILE A 107 6.51 5.95 7.69
N MET A 108 7.51 6.81 7.48
CA MET A 108 8.70 6.93 8.32
C MET A 108 8.48 7.79 9.58
N ARG A 109 7.36 8.51 9.69
CA ARG A 109 7.09 9.45 10.79
C ARG A 109 7.10 8.80 12.18
N ASP A 110 6.64 7.55 12.26
CA ASP A 110 6.50 6.80 13.51
C ASP A 110 7.52 5.64 13.61
N GLU A 111 8.54 5.61 12.75
CA GLU A 111 9.61 4.62 12.90
C GLU A 111 10.49 5.03 14.09
N PRO A 112 10.72 4.12 15.07
CA PRO A 112 11.78 4.35 16.04
C PRO A 112 13.09 4.52 15.25
N LYS A 113 13.88 5.55 15.59
CA LYS A 113 15.25 5.67 15.09
C LYS A 113 15.99 4.40 15.52
N THR A 114 16.19 3.46 14.60
CA THR A 114 17.01 2.28 14.88
C THR A 114 18.43 2.75 15.13
N ASP A 115 18.88 2.64 16.38
CA ASP A 115 20.30 2.49 16.68
C ASP A 115 20.82 1.26 15.91
N THR A 116 21.96 1.46 15.28
CA THR A 116 22.81 0.55 14.52
C THR A 116 22.48 -0.94 14.69
N ILE A 117 21.95 -1.58 13.64
CA ILE A 117 21.94 -3.05 13.54
C ILE A 117 23.30 -3.47 12.99
N GLU A 118 24.18 -3.98 13.87
CA GLU A 118 25.34 -4.76 13.46
C GLU A 118 24.86 -5.98 12.66
N ARG A 119 25.38 -6.11 11.43
CA ARG A 119 25.15 -7.28 10.59
C ARG A 119 25.79 -8.49 11.26
N GLN A 120 24.99 -9.38 11.84
CA GLN A 120 25.45 -10.75 12.08
C GLN A 120 25.44 -11.49 10.74
N GLN A 121 26.64 -11.88 10.32
CA GLN A 121 26.89 -12.85 9.25
C GLN A 121 26.46 -14.23 9.75
N GLU A 122 25.72 -14.97 8.92
CA GLU A 122 25.79 -16.44 8.78
C GLU A 122 25.15 -16.85 7.45
#